data_AF-A0A3M2LHI8-F1
#
_entry.id   AF-A0A3M2LHI8-F1
#
_cell.length_a   1.000
_cell.length_b   1.000
_cell.length_c   1.000
_cell.angle_alpha   90.00
_cell.angle_beta   90.00
_cell.angle_gamma   90.00
#
_symmetry.space_group_name_H-M   'P 1'
#
loop_
_entity.id
_entity.type
_entity.pdbx_description
1 polymer ?
#
loop_
_entity_poly.entity_id
_entity_poly.type
_entity_poly.pdbx_seq_one_letter_code
_entity_poly.pdbx_strand_id
1 'polypeptide(L)'
;MPQPLDAGAVCRWSRLAVRALGAAREDIDAINVYPVPDGDTGTNLYLTVESAAQAVAAAEAGEPSLGEAARALAHGALIGARGNSGTILAQLLRGMAEVFAAEREPAAPATLAAALARAA
;
A
#
# COMPACT_ATOMS: atom_id res chain seq x y z
N MET A 1 -7.16 -23.17 -2.96
CA MET A 1 -7.91 -22.56 -1.83
C MET A 1 -7.69 -21.06 -1.89
N PRO A 2 -8.70 -20.22 -1.59
CA PRO A 2 -8.50 -18.77 -1.52
C PRO A 2 -7.41 -18.47 -0.48
N GLN A 3 -6.52 -17.53 -0.77
CA GLN A 3 -5.50 -17.12 0.21
C GLN A 3 -6.18 -16.32 1.34
N PRO A 4 -5.82 -16.56 2.60
CA PRO A 4 -6.35 -15.80 3.73
C PRO A 4 -5.94 -14.32 3.63
N LEU A 5 -6.82 -13.43 4.10
CA LEU A 5 -6.50 -12.02 4.31
C LEU A 5 -5.91 -11.88 5.72
N ASP A 6 -4.59 -12.03 5.80
CA ASP A 6 -3.79 -12.10 7.02
C ASP A 6 -2.58 -11.15 6.93
N ALA A 7 -1.80 -11.03 8.00
CA ALA A 7 -0.58 -10.21 8.01
C ALA A 7 0.41 -10.64 6.93
N GLY A 8 0.51 -11.96 6.70
CA GLY A 8 1.31 -12.53 5.62
C GLY A 8 0.87 -12.04 4.23
N ALA A 9 -0.44 -11.84 4.01
CA ALA A 9 -0.98 -11.29 2.77
C ALA A 9 -0.52 -9.84 2.57
N VAL A 10 -0.48 -9.03 3.63
CA VAL A 10 0.07 -7.65 3.57
C VAL A 10 1.55 -7.68 3.19
N CYS A 11 2.35 -8.55 3.83
CA CYS A 11 3.77 -8.71 3.51
C CYS A 11 4.00 -9.19 2.06
N ARG A 12 3.21 -10.15 1.58
CA ARG A 12 3.29 -10.63 0.19
C ARG A 12 2.87 -9.53 -0.79
N TRP A 13 1.79 -8.82 -0.50
CA TRP A 13 1.26 -7.77 -1.35
C TRP A 13 2.23 -6.59 -1.46
N SER A 14 2.85 -6.13 -0.36
CA SER A 14 3.80 -5.03 -0.39
C SER A 14 5.00 -5.34 -1.30
N ARG A 15 5.57 -6.56 -1.19
CA ARG A 15 6.65 -7.03 -2.07
C ARG A 15 6.22 -7.14 -3.54
N LEU A 16 4.99 -7.59 -3.80
CA LEU A 16 4.44 -7.66 -5.16
C LEU A 16 4.24 -6.26 -5.74
N ALA A 17 3.72 -5.33 -4.95
CA ALA A 17 3.45 -3.95 -5.36
C ALA A 17 4.74 -3.21 -5.71
N VAL A 18 5.82 -3.36 -4.93
CA VAL A 18 7.14 -2.79 -5.28
C VAL A 18 7.61 -3.30 -6.65
N ARG A 19 7.55 -4.62 -6.90
CA ARG A 19 7.96 -5.19 -8.19
C ARG A 19 7.10 -4.69 -9.35
N ALA A 20 5.78 -4.67 -9.16
CA ALA A 20 4.83 -4.25 -10.20
C ALA A 20 5.01 -2.77 -10.55
N LEU A 21 5.09 -1.89 -9.54
CA LEU A 21 5.32 -0.46 -9.76
C LEU A 21 6.73 -0.19 -10.30
N GLY A 22 7.74 -0.94 -9.88
CA GLY A 22 9.10 -0.81 -10.43
C GLY A 22 9.14 -1.10 -11.93
N ALA A 23 8.41 -2.13 -12.37
CA ALA A 23 8.30 -2.48 -13.79
C ALA A 23 7.43 -1.49 -14.59
N ALA A 24 6.39 -0.93 -13.99
CA ALA A 24 5.43 -0.06 -14.67
C ALA A 24 5.72 1.44 -14.54
N ARG A 25 6.71 1.86 -13.73
CA ARG A 25 6.90 3.28 -13.38
C ARG A 25 7.07 4.18 -14.61
N GLU A 26 7.85 3.74 -15.60
CA GLU A 26 8.15 4.52 -16.81
C GLU A 26 6.91 4.65 -17.71
N ASP A 27 6.13 3.57 -17.82
CA ASP A 27 4.85 3.60 -18.53
C ASP A 27 3.84 4.51 -17.83
N ILE A 28 3.78 4.49 -16.49
CA ILE A 28 2.89 5.36 -15.70
C ILE A 28 3.34 6.83 -15.80
N ASP A 29 4.64 7.10 -15.72
CA ASP A 29 5.22 8.43 -15.89
C ASP A 29 4.84 9.02 -17.26
N ALA A 30 4.77 8.17 -18.30
CA ALA A 30 4.36 8.56 -19.65
C ALA A 30 2.85 8.83 -19.82
N ILE A 31 1.98 8.37 -18.91
CA ILE A 31 0.52 8.65 -18.94
C ILE A 31 0.21 10.09 -18.55
N ASN A 32 1.04 10.72 -17.71
CA ASN A 32 0.74 12.04 -17.15
C ASN A 32 1.03 13.16 -18.18
N VAL A 33 0.07 13.49 -19.03
CA VAL A 33 0.28 14.39 -20.19
C VAL A 33 -0.42 15.77 -20.11
N TYR A 34 -0.91 16.25 -18.95
CA TYR A 34 -1.69 17.51 -18.94
C TYR A 34 -1.55 18.44 -17.71
N PRO A 35 -1.42 19.78 -17.88
CA PRO A 35 -1.01 20.53 -19.08
C PRO A 35 0.52 20.59 -19.26
N VAL A 36 1.29 20.21 -18.23
CA VAL A 36 2.75 20.04 -18.27
C VAL A 36 3.05 18.66 -17.67
N PRO A 37 3.76 17.77 -18.38
CA PRO A 37 4.14 16.47 -17.84
C PRO A 37 5.19 16.67 -16.74
N ASP A 38 4.80 16.48 -15.48
CA ASP A 38 5.77 16.37 -14.39
C ASP A 38 6.55 15.04 -14.47
N GLY A 39 6.03 14.07 -15.23
CA GLY A 39 6.74 12.85 -15.63
C GLY A 39 7.20 11.97 -14.47
N ASP A 40 6.58 12.11 -13.30
CA ASP A 40 7.07 11.54 -12.05
C ASP A 40 6.01 10.73 -11.29
N THR A 41 4.81 10.53 -11.85
CA THR A 41 3.71 9.84 -11.16
C THR A 41 4.03 8.39 -10.79
N GLY A 42 4.53 7.60 -11.75
CA GLY A 42 4.98 6.23 -11.53
C GLY A 42 6.18 6.17 -10.58
N THR A 43 7.15 7.08 -10.75
CA THR A 43 8.30 7.19 -9.84
C THR A 43 7.86 7.51 -8.40
N ASN A 44 6.92 8.43 -8.22
CA ASN A 44 6.37 8.82 -6.93
C ASN A 44 5.62 7.66 -6.25
N LEU A 45 4.82 6.90 -7.01
CA LEU A 45 4.13 5.71 -6.50
C LEU A 45 5.12 4.61 -6.10
N TYR A 46 6.14 4.34 -6.94
CA TYR A 46 7.17 3.34 -6.64
C TYR A 46 7.90 3.64 -5.33
N LEU A 47 8.42 4.86 -5.17
CA LEU A 47 9.17 5.25 -3.97
C LEU A 47 8.29 5.24 -2.71
N THR A 48 7.01 5.59 -2.84
CA THR A 48 6.06 5.55 -1.72
C THR A 48 5.81 4.10 -1.27
N VAL A 49 5.60 3.17 -2.21
CA VAL A 49 5.37 1.75 -1.90
C VAL A 49 6.64 1.06 -1.44
N GLU A 50 7.80 1.44 -1.94
CA GLU A 50 9.10 0.95 -1.46
C GLU A 50 9.29 1.28 0.03
N SER A 51 9.04 2.52 0.44
CA SER A 51 9.05 2.93 1.85
C SER A 51 8.02 2.15 2.69
N ALA A 52 6.81 1.96 2.17
CA ALA A 52 5.78 1.15 2.82
C ALA A 52 6.22 -0.31 3.02
N ALA A 53 6.83 -0.93 2.00
CA ALA A 53 7.31 -2.30 2.06
C ALA A 53 8.47 -2.47 3.05
N GLN A 54 9.37 -1.48 3.15
CA GLN A 54 10.43 -1.47 4.15
C GLN A 54 9.87 -1.44 5.57
N ALA A 55 8.85 -0.62 5.83
CA ALA A 55 8.18 -0.57 7.13
C ALA A 55 7.47 -1.88 7.48
N VAL A 56 6.80 -2.52 6.52
CA VAL A 56 6.18 -3.84 6.70
C VAL A 56 7.24 -4.91 6.99
N ALA A 57 8.35 -4.92 6.25
CA ALA A 57 9.43 -5.88 6.47
C ALA A 57 10.08 -5.73 7.86
N ALA A 58 10.21 -4.49 8.35
CA ALA A 58 10.69 -4.24 9.71
C ALA A 58 9.72 -4.77 10.78
N ALA A 59 8.40 -4.66 10.54
CA ALA A 59 7.38 -5.20 11.43
C ALA A 59 7.27 -6.75 11.36
N GLU A 60 7.54 -7.36 10.20
CA GLU A 60 7.40 -8.80 9.94
C GLU A 60 8.22 -9.65 10.93
N ALA A 61 9.36 -9.14 11.42
CA ALA A 61 10.20 -9.81 12.42
C ALA A 61 9.51 -10.03 13.78
N GLY A 62 8.43 -9.29 14.07
CA GLY A 62 7.67 -9.38 15.31
C GLY A 62 6.39 -10.21 15.24
N GLU A 63 6.17 -10.96 14.15
CA GLU A 63 4.93 -11.73 13.91
C GLU A 63 3.66 -10.87 14.08
N PRO A 64 3.52 -9.77 13.29
CA PRO A 64 2.45 -8.80 13.50
C PRO A 64 1.08 -9.40 13.16
N SER A 65 0.05 -8.91 13.82
CA SER A 65 -1.34 -9.09 13.36
C SER A 65 -1.61 -8.36 12.04
N LEU A 66 -2.69 -8.72 11.35
CA LEU A 66 -3.17 -8.03 10.14
C LEU A 66 -3.25 -6.51 10.34
N GLY A 67 -3.82 -6.07 11.47
CA GLY A 67 -3.96 -4.66 11.80
C GLY A 67 -2.62 -3.95 12.01
N GLU A 68 -1.62 -4.63 12.60
CA GLU A 68 -0.27 -4.10 12.79
C GLU A 68 0.51 -4.03 11.48
N ALA A 69 0.43 -5.06 10.64
CA ALA A 69 1.04 -5.06 9.32
C ALA A 69 0.43 -3.98 8.41
N ALA A 70 -0.90 -3.81 8.44
CA ALA A 70 -1.58 -2.74 7.71
C ALA A 70 -1.22 -1.34 8.23
N ARG A 71 -1.08 -1.17 9.55
CA ARG A 71 -0.59 0.09 10.14
C ARG A 71 0.84 0.40 9.71
N ALA A 72 1.73 -0.60 9.73
CA ALA A 72 3.11 -0.44 9.27
C ALA A 72 3.17 -0.03 7.79
N LEU A 73 2.35 -0.68 6.95
CA LEU A 73 2.21 -0.32 5.53
C LEU A 73 1.76 1.14 5.36
N ALA A 74 0.66 1.52 5.99
CA ALA A 74 0.12 2.87 5.90
C ALA A 74 1.09 3.93 6.45
N HIS A 75 1.77 3.62 7.55
CA HIS A 75 2.76 4.51 8.15
C HIS A 75 3.99 4.70 7.25
N GLY A 76 4.56 3.61 6.72
CA GLY A 76 5.68 3.68 5.80
C GLY A 76 5.35 4.42 4.51
N ALA A 77 4.13 4.23 3.98
CA ALA A 77 3.62 5.00 2.85
C ALA A 77 3.50 6.49 3.17
N LEU A 78 2.98 6.85 4.35
CA LEU A 78 2.83 8.24 4.78
C LEU A 78 4.18 8.95 4.95
N ILE A 79 5.16 8.30 5.59
CA ILE A 79 6.50 8.86 5.78
C ILE A 79 7.26 8.96 4.46
N GLY A 80 7.07 7.98 3.57
CA GLY A 80 7.74 7.91 2.27
C GLY A 80 7.01 8.59 1.12
N ALA A 81 5.86 9.22 1.36
CA ALA A 81 5.02 9.77 0.32
C ALA A 81 5.78 10.79 -0.54
N ARG A 82 5.73 10.60 -1.87
CA ARG A 82 6.33 11.52 -2.85
C ARG A 82 5.26 12.14 -3.74
N GLY A 83 5.30 13.46 -3.86
CA GLY A 83 4.36 14.22 -4.68
C GLY A 83 2.89 14.00 -4.29
N ASN A 84 2.00 14.40 -5.19
CA ASN A 84 0.56 14.27 -4.98
C ASN A 84 0.11 12.80 -5.04
N SER A 85 0.61 12.04 -6.02
CA SER A 85 0.25 10.63 -6.22
C SER A 85 0.64 9.75 -5.03
N GLY A 86 1.84 9.95 -4.47
CA GLY A 86 2.26 9.25 -3.25
C GLY A 86 1.45 9.67 -2.03
N THR A 87 1.13 10.95 -1.89
CA THR A 87 0.28 11.44 -0.79
C THR A 87 -1.11 10.79 -0.83
N ILE A 88 -1.76 10.78 -2.00
CA ILE A 88 -3.07 10.15 -2.21
C ILE A 88 -2.98 8.67 -1.85
N LEU A 89 -2.00 7.94 -2.39
CA LEU A 89 -1.81 6.52 -2.08
C LEU A 89 -1.66 6.28 -0.57
N ALA A 90 -0.88 7.11 0.12
CA ALA A 90 -0.71 7.00 1.57
C ALA A 90 -2.03 7.25 2.33
N GLN A 91 -2.88 8.18 1.87
CA GLN A 91 -4.21 8.38 2.47
C GLN A 91 -5.12 7.16 2.25
N LEU A 92 -5.15 6.60 1.04
CA LEU A 92 -5.93 5.40 0.72
C LEU A 92 -5.51 4.24 1.64
N LEU A 93 -4.20 3.98 1.75
CA LEU A 93 -3.65 2.92 2.60
C LEU A 93 -3.98 3.13 4.08
N ARG A 94 -3.96 4.38 4.57
CA ARG A 94 -4.40 4.69 5.93
C ARG A 94 -5.87 4.37 6.15
N GLY A 95 -6.75 4.76 5.22
CA GLY A 95 -8.18 4.43 5.28
C GLY A 95 -8.44 2.92 5.33
N MET A 96 -7.70 2.14 4.53
CA MET A 96 -7.77 0.67 4.60
C MET A 96 -7.29 0.12 5.95
N ALA A 97 -6.17 0.64 6.47
CA ALA A 97 -5.59 0.18 7.74
C ALA A 97 -6.52 0.42 8.94
N GLU A 98 -7.34 1.47 8.91
CA GLU A 98 -8.36 1.73 9.94
C GLU A 98 -9.39 0.59 10.02
N VAL A 99 -9.81 0.04 8.88
CA VAL A 99 -10.75 -1.10 8.83
C VAL A 99 -10.07 -2.37 9.31
N PHE A 100 -8.86 -2.65 8.81
CA PHE A 100 -8.13 -3.86 9.20
C PHE A 100 -7.73 -3.89 10.67
N ALA A 101 -7.56 -2.74 11.33
CA ALA A 101 -7.24 -2.67 12.76
C ALA A 101 -8.37 -3.18 13.67
N ALA A 102 -9.61 -3.22 13.20
CA ALA A 102 -10.78 -3.65 13.97
C ALA A 102 -11.11 -5.14 13.80
N GLU A 103 -10.35 -5.86 12.95
CA GLU A 103 -10.77 -7.16 12.42
C GLU A 103 -9.99 -8.32 13.03
N ARG A 104 -10.66 -9.48 13.12
CA ARG A 104 -10.02 -10.73 13.53
C ARG A 104 -9.35 -11.39 12.33
N GLU A 105 -8.23 -12.04 12.57
CA GLU A 105 -7.44 -12.70 11.55
C GLU A 105 -7.78 -14.20 11.46
N PRO A 106 -7.96 -14.77 10.24
CA PRO A 106 -7.97 -14.09 8.93
C PRO A 106 -9.27 -13.29 8.70
N ALA A 107 -9.14 -12.13 8.08
CA ALA A 107 -10.27 -11.27 7.78
C ALA A 107 -11.16 -11.86 6.67
N ALA A 108 -12.46 -11.57 6.74
CA ALA A 108 -13.43 -12.02 5.75
C ALA A 108 -13.26 -11.25 4.43
N PRO A 109 -13.65 -11.81 3.27
CA PRO A 109 -13.63 -11.08 2.00
C PRO A 109 -14.42 -9.75 2.03
N ALA A 110 -15.50 -9.70 2.81
CA ALA A 110 -16.29 -8.48 3.01
C ALA A 110 -15.48 -7.35 3.67
N THR A 111 -14.50 -7.68 4.51
CA THR A 111 -13.59 -6.72 5.14
C THR A 111 -12.74 -6.00 4.09
N LEU A 112 -12.27 -6.69 3.04
CA LEU A 112 -11.53 -6.04 1.96
C LEU A 112 -12.41 -5.02 1.21
N ALA A 113 -13.67 -5.38 0.93
CA ALA A 113 -14.61 -4.47 0.30
C ALA A 113 -14.87 -3.22 1.17
N ALA A 114 -15.05 -3.41 2.48
CA ALA A 114 -15.20 -2.32 3.43
C ALA A 114 -13.94 -1.44 3.51
N ALA A 115 -12.74 -2.04 3.50
CA ALA A 115 -11.48 -1.32 3.50
C ALA A 115 -11.31 -0.45 2.25
N LEU A 116 -11.65 -0.98 1.06
CA LEU A 116 -11.61 -0.22 -0.19
C LEU A 116 -12.64 0.92 -0.19
N ALA A 117 -13.85 0.69 0.32
CA ALA A 117 -14.86 1.73 0.44
C ALA A 117 -14.47 2.85 1.43
N ARG A 118 -13.75 2.50 2.51
CA ARG A 118 -13.24 3.47 3.50
C ARG A 118 -12.06 4.30 2.98
N ALA A 119 -11.31 3.75 2.02
CA ALA A 119 -10.16 4.40 1.41
C ALA A 119 -10.57 5.55 0.47
N ALA A 120 -11.69 5.40 -0.24
CA ALA A 120 -12.25 6.40 -1.16
C ALA A 120 -12.82 7.63 -0.43
#